data_AF-A0A3D3CTB8-F1
#
_entry.id   AF-A0A3D3CTB8-F1
#
_cell.length_a   1.000
_cell.length_b   1.000
_cell.length_c   1.000
_cell.angle_alpha   90.00
_cell.angle_beta   90.00
_cell.angle_gamma   90.00
#
_symmetry.space_group_name_H-M   'P 1'
#
loop_
_entity.id
_entity.type
_entity.pdbx_description
1 polymer ?
#
loop_
_entity_poly.entity_id
_entity_poly.type
_entity_poly.pdbx_seq_one_letter_code
_entity_poly.pdbx_strand_id
1 'polypeptide(L)'
;MKVQYRLIPVFMASLFALWFASCTNKTDQAEDKKGYVLPDSLLKTIEIDTVGISRVLNTLTLTGKVDFNEDNVIKIFPVISGLVSDIKVMVGDYVKQGQVLAVIKSPEMAGYSNDYVTAQSNLGIAKKNLDAANDMYQSGLAS
;
A
#
# COMPACT_ATOMS: atom_id res chain seq x y z
N MET A 1 -17.15 73.53 -31.28
CA MET A 1 -17.27 73.35 -29.82
C MET A 1 -18.76 73.43 -29.43
N LYS A 2 -19.41 72.32 -29.03
CA LYS A 2 -20.76 72.16 -28.38
C LYS A 2 -21.68 71.00 -28.84
N VAL A 3 -21.25 70.05 -29.70
CA VAL A 3 -22.17 68.98 -30.19
C VAL A 3 -22.11 67.67 -29.37
N GLN A 4 -21.12 67.49 -28.48
CA GLN A 4 -20.91 66.22 -27.74
C GLN A 4 -21.75 66.04 -26.45
N TYR A 5 -22.49 67.06 -25.97
CA TYR A 5 -23.12 67.04 -24.62
C TYR A 5 -24.66 66.91 -24.58
N ARG A 6 -25.35 66.70 -25.72
CA ARG A 6 -26.83 66.57 -25.79
C ARG A 6 -27.35 65.13 -25.90
N LEU A 7 -26.50 64.14 -26.16
CA LEU A 7 -26.91 62.72 -26.35
C LEU A 7 -26.80 61.86 -25.08
N ILE A 8 -26.05 62.30 -24.08
CA ILE A 8 -25.78 61.56 -22.82
C ILE A 8 -27.02 61.46 -21.89
N PRO A 9 -27.87 62.50 -21.70
CA PRO A 9 -29.02 62.37 -20.79
C PRO A 9 -30.16 61.52 -21.37
N VAL A 10 -30.22 61.30 -22.69
CA VAL A 10 -31.25 60.45 -23.33
C VAL A 10 -30.91 58.97 -23.17
N PHE A 11 -29.63 58.61 -23.23
CA PHE A 11 -29.16 57.24 -23.00
C PHE A 11 -29.21 56.84 -21.51
N MET A 12 -29.00 57.78 -20.60
CA MET A 12 -29.11 57.55 -19.15
C MET A 12 -30.57 57.40 -18.69
N ALA A 13 -31.53 58.02 -19.39
CA ALA A 13 -32.97 57.88 -19.10
C ALA A 13 -33.57 56.54 -19.59
N SER A 14 -33.09 55.99 -20.72
CA SER A 14 -33.58 54.68 -21.19
C SER A 14 -33.01 53.51 -20.37
N LEU A 15 -31.80 53.65 -19.82
CA LEU A 15 -31.18 52.64 -18.96
C LEU A 15 -31.79 52.59 -17.55
N PHE A 16 -32.34 53.71 -17.05
CA PHE A 16 -33.03 53.77 -15.75
C PHE A 16 -34.47 53.23 -15.80
N ALA A 17 -35.12 53.28 -16.97
CA ALA A 17 -36.44 52.68 -17.18
C ALA A 17 -36.43 51.14 -17.17
N LEU A 18 -35.29 50.50 -17.50
CA LEU A 18 -35.14 49.05 -17.44
C LEU A 18 -34.89 48.50 -16.02
N TRP A 19 -34.66 49.35 -15.02
CA TRP A 19 -34.46 48.91 -13.63
C TRP A 19 -35.75 48.76 -12.81
N PHE A 20 -36.86 49.41 -13.21
CA PHE A 20 -38.13 49.32 -12.46
C PHE A 20 -39.04 48.15 -12.86
N ALA A 21 -38.69 47.37 -13.88
CA ALA A 21 -39.48 46.20 -14.30
C ALA A 21 -39.06 44.87 -13.61
N SER A 22 -38.18 44.91 -12.61
CA SER A 22 -37.65 43.71 -11.93
C SER A 22 -38.04 43.60 -10.44
N CYS A 23 -39.26 44.02 -10.08
CA CYS A 23 -39.91 43.61 -8.84
C CYS A 23 -41.41 43.38 -9.10
N THR A 24 -41.72 42.27 -9.76
CA THR A 24 -43.01 41.59 -9.55
C THR A 24 -42.73 40.44 -8.60
N ASN A 25 -43.29 40.55 -7.39
CA ASN A 25 -43.22 39.57 -6.31
C ASN A 25 -43.46 38.15 -6.83
N LYS A 26 -42.44 37.31 -6.71
CA LYS A 26 -42.66 35.87 -6.57
C LYS A 26 -42.94 35.63 -5.10
N THR A 27 -44.22 35.54 -4.77
CA THR A 27 -44.66 34.97 -3.51
C THR A 27 -44.21 33.52 -3.52
N ASP A 28 -43.11 33.23 -2.84
CA ASP A 28 -42.75 31.86 -2.48
C ASP A 28 -43.92 31.31 -1.67
N GLN A 29 -44.64 30.36 -2.27
CA GLN A 29 -45.66 29.60 -1.58
C GLN A 29 -44.96 28.84 -0.46
N ALA A 30 -45.26 29.21 0.78
CA ALA A 30 -45.11 28.29 1.89
C ALA A 30 -46.03 27.09 1.58
N GLU A 31 -45.44 25.99 1.13
CA GLU A 31 -46.12 24.71 1.09
C GLU A 31 -46.53 24.37 2.53
N ASP A 32 -47.80 24.63 2.82
CA ASP A 32 -48.49 24.12 3.98
C ASP A 32 -48.52 22.59 3.83
N LYS A 33 -47.54 21.91 4.44
CA LYS A 33 -47.59 20.45 4.62
C LYS A 33 -48.81 20.16 5.48
N LYS A 34 -49.98 20.04 4.84
CA LYS A 34 -51.18 19.50 5.46
C LYS A 34 -50.80 18.13 6.01
N GLY A 35 -50.60 18.07 7.32
CA GLY A 35 -50.42 16.81 8.03
C GLY A 35 -51.59 15.91 7.66
N TYR A 36 -51.30 14.63 7.40
CA TYR A 36 -52.35 13.65 7.15
C TYR A 36 -53.27 13.60 8.36
N VAL A 37 -54.54 14.02 8.19
CA VAL A 37 -55.55 14.00 9.25
C VAL A 37 -56.19 12.62 9.25
N LEU A 38 -56.00 11.87 10.34
CA LEU A 38 -56.56 10.53 10.46
C LEU A 38 -58.10 10.59 10.60
N PRO A 39 -58.87 9.87 9.78
CA PRO A 39 -60.30 9.70 9.96
C PRO A 39 -60.63 8.86 11.21
N ASP A 40 -61.77 9.15 11.85
CA ASP A 40 -62.20 8.56 13.13
C ASP A 40 -62.31 7.02 13.12
N SER A 41 -62.60 6.44 11.95
CA SER A 41 -62.62 4.99 11.77
C SER A 41 -61.24 4.36 11.95
N LEU A 42 -60.16 5.07 11.60
CA LEU A 42 -58.78 4.62 11.80
C LEU A 42 -58.32 4.85 13.24
N LEU A 43 -58.70 5.97 13.87
CA LEU A 43 -58.40 6.23 15.28
C LEU A 43 -58.91 5.14 16.23
N LYS A 44 -60.06 4.54 15.93
CA LYS A 44 -60.65 3.46 16.73
C LYS A 44 -59.90 2.12 16.62
N THR A 45 -59.06 1.95 15.61
CA THR A 45 -58.40 0.67 15.29
C THR A 45 -56.89 0.73 15.53
N ILE A 46 -56.29 1.92 15.59
CA ILE A 46 -54.83 2.06 15.79
C ILE A 46 -54.46 1.99 17.27
N GLU A 47 -53.36 1.30 17.54
CA GLU A 47 -52.71 1.22 18.84
C GLU A 47 -51.43 2.06 18.77
N ILE A 48 -51.33 3.08 19.62
CA ILE A 48 -50.19 4.01 19.65
C ILE A 48 -49.29 3.61 20.81
N ASP A 49 -48.05 3.26 20.50
CA ASP A 49 -47.02 2.96 21.51
C ASP A 49 -45.93 4.03 21.50
N THR A 50 -45.32 4.25 22.67
CA THR A 50 -44.30 5.30 22.87
C THR A 50 -42.92 4.79 22.49
N VAL A 51 -42.17 5.55 21.70
CA VAL A 51 -40.79 5.19 21.34
C VAL A 51 -39.88 5.19 22.57
N GLY A 52 -39.33 4.02 22.89
CA GLY A 52 -38.36 3.82 23.95
C GLY A 52 -36.95 3.72 23.41
N ILE A 53 -36.00 4.42 24.02
CA ILE A 53 -34.57 4.23 23.71
C ILE A 53 -34.10 3.00 24.48
N SER A 54 -33.69 1.95 23.76
CA SER A 54 -33.04 0.78 24.36
C SER A 54 -31.63 0.62 23.79
N ARG A 55 -30.73 0.02 24.59
CA ARG A 55 -29.40 -0.34 24.10
C ARG A 55 -29.49 -1.63 23.30
N VAL A 56 -29.30 -1.52 21.99
CA VAL A 56 -29.20 -2.68 21.10
C VAL A 56 -27.75 -3.15 21.06
N LEU A 57 -27.52 -4.40 21.45
CA LEU A 57 -26.22 -5.05 21.29
C LEU A 57 -26.17 -5.71 19.91
N ASN A 58 -25.42 -5.11 18.99
CA ASN A 58 -25.14 -5.72 17.68
C ASN A 58 -23.89 -6.58 17.78
N THR A 59 -24.03 -7.90 17.64
CA THR A 59 -22.91 -8.84 17.68
C THR A 59 -22.69 -9.42 16.30
N LEU A 60 -21.47 -9.27 15.78
CA LEU A 60 -21.04 -9.87 14.53
C LEU A 60 -20.12 -11.05 14.84
N THR A 61 -20.50 -12.25 14.41
CA THR A 61 -19.66 -13.45 14.57
C THR A 61 -18.80 -13.59 13.33
N LEU A 62 -17.48 -13.54 13.51
CA LEU A 62 -16.49 -13.72 12.44
C LEU A 62 -15.71 -15.00 12.68
N THR A 63 -15.47 -15.76 11.61
CA THR A 63 -14.59 -16.93 11.66
C THR A 63 -13.17 -16.50 11.40
N GLY A 64 -12.25 -16.89 12.28
CA GLY A 64 -10.81 -16.71 12.10
C GLY A 64 -10.08 -18.05 12.13
N LYS A 65 -8.90 -18.09 11.53
CA LYS A 65 -7.96 -19.21 11.63
C LYS A 65 -6.70 -18.73 12.35
N VAL A 66 -6.17 -19.55 13.24
CA VAL A 66 -4.84 -19.35 13.82
C VAL A 66 -3.82 -19.87 12.81
N ASP A 67 -2.93 -18.99 12.36
CA ASP A 67 -1.82 -19.35 11.48
C ASP A 67 -0.50 -18.95 12.13
N PHE A 68 0.60 -19.41 11.55
CA PHE A 68 1.94 -19.09 12.04
C PHE A 68 2.22 -17.60 11.87
N ASN A 69 2.97 -17.03 12.82
CA ASN A 69 3.56 -15.71 12.60
C ASN A 69 4.65 -15.84 11.55
N GLU A 70 4.42 -15.30 10.35
CA GLU A 70 5.34 -15.38 9.21
C GLU A 70 6.73 -14.78 9.51
N ASP A 71 6.84 -13.83 10.45
CA ASP A 71 8.12 -13.25 10.89
C ASP A 71 9.03 -14.28 11.60
N ASN A 72 8.44 -15.35 12.13
CA ASN A 72 9.15 -16.39 12.88
C ASN A 72 9.25 -17.72 12.10
N VAL A 73 8.89 -17.73 10.82
CA VAL A 73 8.93 -18.93 9.97
C VAL A 73 9.89 -18.73 8.82
N ILE A 74 10.95 -19.54 8.79
CA ILE A 74 11.92 -19.55 7.69
C ILE A 74 11.79 -20.86 6.93
N LYS A 75 11.53 -20.75 5.62
CA LYS A 75 11.54 -21.89 4.70
C LYS A 75 12.96 -22.05 4.17
N ILE A 76 13.57 -23.19 4.44
CA ILE A 76 14.97 -23.47 4.06
C ILE A 76 14.95 -24.24 2.74
N PHE A 77 15.68 -23.72 1.76
CA PHE A 77 15.87 -24.35 0.45
C PHE A 77 17.35 -24.58 0.20
N PRO A 78 17.72 -25.68 -0.45
CA PRO A 78 19.11 -25.92 -0.82
C PRO A 78 19.56 -24.90 -1.87
N VAL A 79 20.80 -24.40 -1.71
CA VAL A 79 21.40 -23.42 -2.63
C VAL A 79 21.81 -24.06 -3.96
N ILE A 80 22.08 -25.36 -3.94
CA ILE A 80 22.55 -26.14 -5.08
C ILE A 80 21.66 -27.37 -5.29
N SER A 81 21.54 -27.78 -6.54
CA SER A 81 20.79 -28.99 -6.90
C SER A 81 21.63 -30.24 -6.64
N GLY A 82 21.04 -31.29 -6.09
CA GLY A 82 21.77 -32.53 -5.80
C GLY A 82 20.90 -33.60 -5.17
N LEU A 83 21.53 -34.73 -4.86
CA LEU A 83 20.90 -35.86 -4.18
C LEU A 83 21.08 -35.70 -2.66
N VAL A 84 20.01 -35.88 -1.90
CA VAL A 84 20.08 -35.91 -0.43
C VAL A 84 20.80 -37.18 -0.01
N SER A 85 21.99 -37.03 0.56
CA SER A 85 22.81 -38.14 1.05
C SER A 85 22.41 -38.59 2.45
N ASP A 86 21.97 -37.67 3.29
CA ASP A 86 21.62 -37.96 4.69
C ASP A 86 20.66 -36.90 5.25
N ILE A 87 19.80 -37.32 6.18
CA ILE A 87 18.83 -36.47 6.88
C ILE A 87 19.09 -36.60 8.38
N LYS A 88 19.38 -35.49 9.04
CA LYS A 88 19.81 -35.46 10.44
C LYS A 88 18.68 -35.13 11.43
N VAL A 89 17.52 -34.70 10.93
CA VAL A 89 16.39 -34.23 11.74
C VAL A 89 15.07 -34.75 11.18
N MET A 90 14.09 -34.98 12.03
CA MET A 90 12.74 -35.40 11.67
C MET A 90 11.72 -34.29 11.94
N VAL A 91 10.53 -34.44 11.36
CA VAL A 91 9.43 -33.48 11.58
C VAL A 91 9.03 -33.52 13.05
N GLY A 92 9.02 -32.35 13.69
CA GLY A 92 8.70 -32.20 15.11
C GLY A 92 9.92 -32.06 16.01
N ASP A 93 11.12 -32.33 15.50
CA ASP A 93 12.35 -32.14 16.26
C ASP A 93 12.63 -30.65 16.53
N TYR A 94 13.11 -30.35 17.73
CA TYR A 94 13.60 -29.03 18.08
C TYR A 94 15.03 -28.84 17.56
N VAL A 95 15.24 -27.81 16.75
CA VAL A 95 16.54 -27.51 16.12
C VAL A 95 17.09 -26.16 16.58
N LYS A 96 18.41 -26.03 16.57
CA LYS A 96 19.12 -24.79 16.94
C LYS A 96 19.77 -24.14 15.71
N GLN A 97 20.06 -22.85 15.81
CA GLN A 97 20.79 -22.13 14.76
C GLN A 97 22.16 -22.79 14.51
N GLY A 98 22.50 -23.01 13.24
CA GLY A 98 23.75 -23.65 12.82
C GLY A 98 23.73 -25.18 12.88
N GLN A 99 22.65 -25.81 13.33
CA GLN A 99 22.51 -27.26 13.29
C GLN A 99 22.34 -27.77 11.85
N VAL A 100 23.05 -28.85 11.52
CA VAL A 100 22.93 -29.49 10.20
C VAL A 100 21.60 -30.25 10.13
N LEU A 101 20.79 -29.93 9.13
CA LEU A 101 19.48 -30.55 8.91
C LEU A 101 19.56 -31.73 7.92
N ALA A 102 20.31 -31.55 6.82
CA ALA A 102 20.51 -32.56 5.79
C ALA A 102 21.86 -32.36 5.09
N VAL A 103 22.39 -33.43 4.50
CA VAL A 103 23.61 -33.42 3.69
C VAL A 103 23.23 -33.70 2.25
N ILE A 104 23.63 -32.82 1.34
CA ILE A 104 23.32 -32.91 -0.09
C ILE A 104 24.61 -33.12 -0.87
N LYS A 105 24.58 -34.11 -1.76
CA LYS A 105 25.66 -34.39 -2.70
C LYS A 105 25.27 -33.87 -4.08
N SER A 106 25.94 -32.80 -4.50
CA SER A 106 25.72 -32.15 -5.80
C SER A 106 26.91 -32.40 -6.75
N PRO A 107 26.67 -32.71 -8.03
CA PRO A 107 27.74 -32.76 -9.02
C PRO A 107 28.36 -31.38 -9.31
N GLU A 108 27.62 -30.29 -9.11
CA GLU A 108 28.08 -28.91 -9.37
C GLU A 108 29.23 -28.52 -8.42
N MET A 109 29.26 -29.07 -7.20
CA MET A 109 30.34 -28.84 -6.24
C MET A 109 31.72 -29.27 -6.74
N ALA A 110 31.80 -30.28 -7.61
CA ALA A 110 33.07 -30.68 -8.19
C ALA A 110 33.64 -29.58 -9.11
N GLY A 111 32.78 -28.92 -9.89
CA GLY A 111 33.15 -27.76 -10.71
C GLY A 111 33.64 -26.60 -9.84
N TYR A 112 32.84 -26.20 -8.84
CA TYR A 112 33.22 -25.12 -7.93
C TYR A 112 34.52 -25.38 -7.17
N SER A 113 34.79 -26.64 -6.78
CA SER A 113 36.06 -27.00 -6.14
C SER A 113 37.25 -26.80 -7.08
N ASN A 114 37.13 -27.16 -8.35
CA ASN A 114 38.19 -26.96 -9.35
C ASN A 114 38.42 -25.47 -9.62
N ASP A 115 37.34 -24.70 -9.75
CA ASP A 115 37.41 -23.25 -9.96
C ASP A 115 38.06 -22.55 -8.78
N TYR A 116 37.73 -22.96 -7.55
CA TYR A 116 38.35 -22.44 -6.34
C TYR A 116 39.86 -22.70 -6.30
N VAL A 117 40.30 -23.92 -6.60
CA VAL A 117 41.73 -24.29 -6.65
C VAL A 117 42.46 -23.49 -7.74
N THR A 118 41.83 -23.32 -8.90
CA THR A 118 42.39 -22.53 -10.01
C THR A 118 42.52 -21.07 -9.62
N ALA A 119 41.49 -20.48 -9.01
CA ALA A 119 41.50 -19.09 -8.54
C ALA A 119 42.57 -18.87 -7.46
N GLN A 120 42.74 -19.82 -6.54
CA GLN A 120 43.79 -19.76 -5.51
C GLN A 120 45.19 -19.81 -6.13
N SER A 121 45.40 -20.64 -7.15
CA SER A 121 46.66 -20.72 -7.89
C SER A 121 46.96 -19.40 -8.61
N ASN A 122 45.97 -18.83 -9.30
CA ASN A 122 46.09 -17.55 -9.98
C ASN A 122 46.37 -16.40 -9.00
N LEU A 123 45.73 -16.41 -7.82
CA LEU A 123 46.01 -15.45 -6.76
C LEU A 123 47.47 -15.56 -6.30
N GLY A 124 48.00 -16.78 -6.17
CA GLY A 124 49.39 -17.02 -5.82
C GLY A 124 50.36 -16.44 -6.86
N ILE A 125 50.10 -16.69 -8.15
CA ILE A 125 50.89 -16.13 -9.26
C ILE A 125 50.82 -14.60 -9.28
N ALA A 126 49.62 -14.04 -9.14
CA ALA A 126 49.42 -12.58 -9.13
C ALA A 126 50.15 -11.91 -7.96
N LYS A 127 50.12 -12.51 -6.76
CA LYS A 127 50.90 -12.04 -5.61
C LYS A 127 52.39 -12.08 -5.88
N LYS A 128 52.91 -13.18 -6.43
CA LYS A 128 54.32 -13.31 -6.79
C LYS A 128 54.76 -12.25 -7.82
N ASN A 129 53.91 -11.97 -8.80
CA ASN A 129 54.18 -10.92 -9.80
C ASN A 129 54.15 -9.53 -9.17
N LEU A 130 53.23 -9.28 -8.24
CA LEU A 130 53.15 -8.01 -7.50
C LEU A 130 54.38 -7.82 -6.61
N ASP A 131 54.79 -8.86 -5.88
CA ASP A 131 55.97 -8.84 -5.02
C ASP A 131 57.23 -8.56 -5.87
N ALA A 132 57.40 -9.26 -6.99
CA ALA A 132 58.51 -9.04 -7.91
C ALA A 132 58.52 -7.61 -8.51
N ALA A 133 57.34 -7.08 -8.89
CA ALA A 133 57.23 -5.71 -9.39
C ALA A 133 57.57 -4.67 -8.31
N ASN A 134 57.12 -4.88 -7.07
CA ASN A 134 57.47 -4.03 -5.94
C ASN A 134 58.98 -4.06 -5.64
N ASP A 135 59.60 -5.24 -5.63
CA ASP A 135 61.04 -5.38 -5.38
C ASP A 135 61.87 -4.65 -6.45
N MET A 136 61.47 -4.73 -7.72
CA MET A 136 62.12 -3.98 -8.82
C MET A 136 61.96 -2.47 -8.67
N TYR A 137 60.77 -2.01 -8.24
CA TYR A 137 60.50 -0.59 -7.98
C TYR A 137 61.35 -0.06 -6.82
N GLN A 138 61.41 -0.79 -5.70
CA GLN A 138 62.23 -0.42 -4.54
C GLN A 138 63.73 -0.44 -4.86
N SER A 139 64.17 -1.33 -5.76
CA SER A 139 65.57 -1.41 -6.19
C SER A 139 65.95 -0.33 -7.23
N GLY A 140 65.01 0.52 -7.65
CA GLY A 140 65.24 1.57 -8.65
C GLY A 140 65.45 1.05 -10.08
N LEU A 141 65.13 -0.21 -10.34
CA LEU A 141 65.31 -0.88 -11.63
C LEU A 141 64.08 -0.73 -12.55
N ALA A 142 62.93 -0.36 -11.99
CA ALA A 142 61.69 -0.10 -12.71
C ALA A 142 61.02 1.17 -12.14
N SER A 143 60.51 2.03 -13.01
CA SER A 143 59.78 3.26 -12.66
C SER A 143 58.27 3.06 -12.56
#